data_AF-A0A2B5WV20-F1
#
_entry.id   AF-A0A2B5WV20-F1
#
_cell.length_a   1.000
_cell.length_b   1.000
_cell.length_c   1.000
_cell.angle_alpha   90.00
_cell.angle_beta   90.00
_cell.angle_gamma   90.00
#
_symmetry.space_group_name_H-M   'P 1'
#
loop_
_entity.id
_entity.type
_entity.pdbx_description
1 polymer ?
#
loop_
_entity_poly.entity_id
_entity_poly.type
_entity_poly.pdbx_seq_one_letter_code
_entity_poly.pdbx_strand_id
1 'polypeptide(L)'
;GKLQKFVEKMYKAFGEKDIAIVPQQPGFKFSETSSGNGSSGQSVEEINKVTNGFLNQVAMAFGIPTALLYGEMADVEKQTKNYMLFTVKPLLKKISDEVNVKFFEKEEYLSGQKIEVKAVSYQSIFDLATSIDKLISSSAFTGNEIRSEVDYEDSDDPNLNIHHITKNYTKLNESEGGEKENETDET
;
A
#
# COMPACT_ATOMS: atom_id res chain seq x y z
N GLY A 1 10.74 69.52 -15.53
CA GLY A 1 10.78 69.68 -16.99
C GLY A 1 9.84 68.69 -17.69
N LYS A 2 9.40 68.97 -18.92
CA LYS A 2 8.47 68.09 -19.68
C LYS A 2 9.00 66.67 -19.86
N LEU A 3 10.33 66.50 -19.92
CA LEU A 3 11.01 65.22 -20.05
C LEU A 3 10.84 64.32 -18.81
N GLN A 4 10.88 64.90 -17.60
CA GLN A 4 10.75 64.16 -16.35
C GLN A 4 9.34 63.57 -16.17
N LYS A 5 8.31 64.34 -16.54
CA LYS A 5 6.91 63.85 -16.55
C LYS A 5 6.67 62.75 -17.59
N PHE A 6 7.44 62.74 -18.68
CA PHE A 6 7.36 61.68 -19.70
C PHE A 6 7.99 60.38 -19.19
N VAL A 7 9.16 60.50 -18.55
CA VAL A 7 9.86 59.37 -17.92
C VAL A 7 9.02 58.73 -16.81
N GLU A 8 8.41 59.53 -15.92
CA GLU A 8 7.53 59.02 -14.87
C GLU A 8 6.28 58.30 -15.42
N LYS A 9 5.66 58.85 -16.48
CA LYS A 9 4.51 58.20 -17.15
C LYS A 9 4.89 56.89 -17.81
N MET A 10 6.10 56.79 -18.36
CA MET A 10 6.62 55.59 -18.98
C MET A 10 6.89 54.49 -17.93
N TYR A 11 7.57 54.82 -16.82
CA TYR A 11 7.77 53.87 -15.72
C TYR A 11 6.45 53.40 -15.10
N LYS A 12 5.48 54.31 -14.94
CA LYS A 12 4.14 53.95 -14.45
C LYS A 12 3.39 53.02 -15.41
N ALA A 13 3.53 53.23 -16.72
CA ALA A 13 2.95 52.37 -17.74
C ALA A 13 3.57 50.95 -17.74
N PHE A 14 4.86 50.82 -17.42
CA PHE A 14 5.51 49.52 -17.26
C PHE A 14 5.10 48.77 -15.99
N GLY A 15 4.80 49.49 -14.90
CA GLY A 15 4.39 48.87 -13.63
C GLY A 15 2.91 48.49 -13.54
N GLU A 16 2.03 49.18 -14.26
CA GLU A 16 0.56 49.00 -14.14
C GLU A 16 -0.09 48.27 -15.33
N LYS A 17 0.61 48.07 -16.46
CA LYS A 17 0.03 47.46 -17.67
C LYS A 17 0.91 46.35 -18.24
N ASP A 18 0.30 45.19 -18.49
CA ASP A 18 0.96 44.02 -19.10
C ASP A 18 1.49 44.27 -20.52
N ILE A 19 0.94 45.26 -21.25
CA ILE A 19 1.43 45.67 -22.58
C ILE A 19 1.59 47.19 -22.59
N ALA A 20 2.85 47.64 -22.54
CA ALA A 20 3.23 49.05 -22.63
C ALA A 20 3.83 49.35 -24.02
N ILE A 21 3.12 50.12 -24.84
CA ILE A 21 3.64 50.58 -26.13
C ILE A 21 4.47 51.84 -25.91
N VAL A 22 5.78 51.75 -26.15
CA VAL A 22 6.71 52.87 -26.01
C VAL A 22 7.05 53.47 -27.38
N PRO A 23 6.74 54.75 -27.63
CA PRO A 23 7.15 55.42 -28.86
C PRO A 23 8.67 55.66 -28.83
N GLN A 24 9.39 55.06 -29.78
CA GLN A 24 10.84 55.26 -29.92
C GLN A 24 11.13 56.57 -30.66
N GLN A 25 12.01 57.40 -30.09
CA GLN A 25 12.53 58.60 -30.77
C GLN A 25 13.79 58.24 -31.56
N PRO A 26 14.07 58.88 -32.72
CA PRO A 26 15.29 58.62 -33.49
C PRO A 26 16.53 58.83 -32.62
N GLY A 27 17.26 57.75 -32.31
CA GLY A 27 18.43 57.76 -31.43
C GLY A 27 18.26 57.04 -30.09
N PHE A 28 17.03 56.75 -29.66
CA PHE A 28 16.74 55.96 -28.45
C PHE A 28 16.21 54.58 -28.86
N LYS A 29 17.07 53.56 -28.83
CA LYS A 29 16.65 52.15 -28.96
C LYS A 29 16.30 51.63 -27.58
N PHE A 30 15.05 51.23 -27.39
CA PHE A 30 14.64 50.45 -26.23
C PHE A 30 15.01 48.98 -26.49
N SER A 31 15.95 48.43 -25.72
CA SER A 31 16.20 47.00 -25.65
C SER A 31 15.68 46.50 -24.32
N GLU A 32 14.71 45.58 -24.35
CA GLU A 32 14.35 44.83 -23.16
C GLU A 32 15.52 43.89 -22.84
N THR A 33 16.33 44.28 -21.87
CA THR A 33 17.37 43.40 -21.34
C THR A 33 16.66 42.40 -20.42
N SER A 34 16.26 41.27 -20.97
CA SER A 34 16.04 40.05 -20.18
C SER A 34 17.37 39.71 -19.52
N SER A 35 17.51 40.17 -18.29
CA SER A 35 18.74 40.00 -17.52
C SER A 35 18.91 38.52 -17.23
N GLY A 36 19.81 37.87 -17.97
CA GLY A 36 20.44 36.60 -17.59
C GLY A 36 19.64 35.33 -17.86
N ASN A 37 20.25 34.43 -18.63
CA ASN A 37 20.08 32.98 -18.64
C ASN A 37 18.76 32.39 -18.11
N GLY A 38 17.89 31.94 -19.01
CA GLY A 38 17.13 30.70 -18.84
C GLY A 38 16.16 30.57 -17.66
N SER A 39 15.85 31.65 -16.93
CA SER A 39 14.90 31.64 -15.82
C SER A 39 13.65 32.43 -16.20
N SER A 40 12.88 31.91 -17.16
CA SER A 40 11.42 32.02 -17.05
C SER A 40 11.08 31.50 -15.65
N GLY A 41 10.48 32.32 -14.79
CA GLY A 41 10.24 31.99 -13.38
C GLY A 41 9.80 30.54 -13.23
N GLN A 42 10.44 29.81 -12.32
CA GLN A 42 10.34 28.35 -12.17
C GLN A 42 8.98 27.88 -12.65
N SER A 43 8.96 27.16 -13.77
CA SER A 43 7.68 26.75 -14.35
C SER A 43 6.92 25.99 -13.26
N VAL A 44 5.59 26.12 -13.23
CA VAL A 44 4.76 25.41 -12.24
C VAL A 44 5.09 23.89 -12.25
N GLU A 45 5.51 23.39 -13.41
CA GLU A 45 6.00 22.03 -13.62
C GLU A 45 7.30 21.71 -12.87
N GLU A 46 8.30 22.60 -12.87
CA GLU A 46 9.53 22.44 -12.08
C GLU A 46 9.23 22.44 -10.57
N ILE A 47 8.34 23.32 -10.11
CA ILE A 47 7.92 23.38 -8.70
C ILE A 47 7.23 22.08 -8.28
N ASN A 48 6.33 21.56 -9.12
CA ASN A 48 5.65 20.29 -8.87
C ASN A 48 6.62 19.11 -8.85
N LYS A 49 7.61 19.09 -9.76
CA LYS A 49 8.63 18.03 -9.80
C LYS A 49 9.49 18.01 -8.54
N VAL A 50 9.91 19.18 -8.06
CA VAL A 50 10.67 19.30 -6.80
C VAL A 50 9.82 18.84 -5.61
N THR A 51 8.57 19.29 -5.53
CA THR A 51 7.64 18.92 -4.46
C THR A 51 7.39 17.41 -4.42
N ASN A 52 7.15 16.80 -5.59
CA ASN A 52 6.98 15.35 -5.73
C ASN A 52 8.27 14.59 -5.38
N GLY A 53 9.44 15.13 -5.73
CA GLY A 53 10.72 14.55 -5.34
C GLY A 53 10.89 14.46 -3.82
N PHE A 54 10.57 15.55 -3.10
CA PHE A 54 10.60 15.55 -1.63
C PHE A 54 9.58 14.58 -1.04
N LEU A 55 8.35 14.58 -1.56
CA LEU A 55 7.30 13.67 -1.12
C LEU A 55 7.73 12.20 -1.27
N ASN A 56 8.33 11.84 -2.40
CA ASN A 56 8.85 10.49 -2.65
C ASN A 56 9.99 10.12 -1.70
N GLN A 57 10.91 11.04 -1.42
CA GLN A 57 11.99 10.80 -0.47
C GLN A 57 11.46 10.52 0.94
N VAL A 58 10.44 11.27 1.38
CA VAL A 58 9.78 11.04 2.66
C VAL A 58 9.05 9.69 2.65
N ALA A 59 8.29 9.39 1.59
CA ALA A 59 7.57 8.12 1.47
C ALA A 59 8.53 6.91 1.55
N MET A 60 9.66 6.96 0.84
CA MET A 60 10.68 5.91 0.89
C MET A 60 11.30 5.77 2.29
N ALA A 61 11.53 6.88 3.01
CA ALA A 61 12.04 6.84 4.37
C ALA A 61 11.08 6.15 5.35
N PHE A 62 9.77 6.28 5.13
CA PHE A 62 8.73 5.57 5.87
C PHE A 62 8.41 4.18 5.31
N GLY A 63 9.06 3.75 4.22
CA GLY A 63 8.78 2.47 3.57
C GLY A 63 7.41 2.40 2.88
N ILE A 64 6.83 3.54 2.49
CA ILE A 64 5.59 3.63 1.74
C ILE A 64 5.90 3.58 0.23
N PRO A 65 5.39 2.60 -0.53
CA PRO A 65 5.56 2.57 -1.97
C PRO A 65 4.96 3.80 -2.65
N THR A 66 5.73 4.48 -3.49
CA THR A 66 5.28 5.70 -4.21
C THR A 66 4.11 5.42 -5.15
N ALA A 67 4.01 4.21 -5.70
CA ALA A 67 2.88 3.78 -6.53
C ALA A 67 1.54 3.87 -5.75
N LEU A 68 1.54 3.50 -4.47
CA LEU A 68 0.35 3.64 -3.61
C LEU A 68 0.05 5.12 -3.31
N LEU A 69 1.08 5.95 -3.20
CA LEU A 69 0.95 7.38 -2.90
C LEU A 69 0.29 8.16 -4.04
N TYR A 70 0.64 7.83 -5.28
CA TYR A 70 0.08 8.46 -6.48
C TYR A 70 -1.19 7.75 -7.00
N GLY A 71 -1.57 6.62 -6.41
CA GLY A 71 -2.73 5.84 -6.87
C GLY A 71 -2.50 5.17 -8.22
N GLU A 72 -1.27 4.75 -8.52
CA GLU A 72 -0.99 3.97 -9.71
C GLU A 72 -1.70 2.61 -9.61
N MET A 73 -2.55 2.31 -10.60
CA MET A 73 -3.37 1.08 -10.61
C MET A 73 -2.60 -0.17 -11.02
N ALA A 74 -1.33 -0.02 -11.45
CA ALA A 74 -0.48 -1.14 -11.82
C ALA A 74 0.10 -1.83 -10.58
N ASP A 75 -0.04 -3.17 -10.52
CA ASP A 75 0.55 -4.01 -9.46
C ASP A 75 0.20 -3.63 -8.01
N VAL A 76 -0.96 -2.98 -7.80
CA VAL A 76 -1.41 -2.51 -6.46
C VAL A 76 -1.40 -3.64 -5.44
N GLU A 77 -1.81 -4.85 -5.79
CA GLU A 77 -1.81 -5.98 -4.87
C GLU A 77 -0.40 -6.30 -4.33
N LYS A 78 0.59 -6.34 -5.21
CA LYS A 78 1.98 -6.66 -4.82
C LYS A 78 2.58 -5.53 -4.00
N GLN A 79 2.35 -4.28 -4.41
CA GLN A 79 2.81 -3.11 -3.67
C GLN A 79 2.15 -3.02 -2.28
N THR A 80 0.86 -3.33 -2.18
CA THR A 80 0.13 -3.38 -0.91
C THR A 80 0.67 -4.50 -0.03
N LYS A 81 0.87 -5.72 -0.57
CA LYS A 81 1.47 -6.83 0.19
C LYS A 81 2.85 -6.48 0.74
N ASN A 82 3.70 -5.86 -0.08
CA ASN A 82 5.03 -5.41 0.36
C ASN A 82 4.94 -4.33 1.46
N TYR A 83 4.08 -3.34 1.28
CA TYR A 83 3.85 -2.30 2.28
C TYR A 83 3.37 -2.89 3.63
N MET A 84 2.43 -3.83 3.56
CA MET A 84 1.92 -4.53 4.74
C MET A 84 3.01 -5.35 5.43
N LEU A 85 3.86 -6.06 4.67
CA LEU A 85 4.88 -6.94 5.23
C LEU A 85 6.07 -6.18 5.84
N PHE A 86 6.57 -5.16 5.15
CA PHE A 86 7.83 -4.50 5.53
C PHE A 86 7.63 -3.28 6.42
N THR A 87 6.46 -2.63 6.35
CA THR A 87 6.22 -1.38 7.09
C THR A 87 5.16 -1.57 8.15
N VAL A 88 3.96 -2.03 7.78
CA VAL A 88 2.84 -2.11 8.72
C VAL A 88 3.01 -3.21 9.76
N LYS A 89 3.36 -4.44 9.36
CA LYS A 89 3.52 -5.57 10.30
C LYS A 89 4.57 -5.31 11.38
N PRO A 90 5.79 -4.79 11.09
CA PRO A 90 6.76 -4.45 12.13
C PRO A 90 6.26 -3.35 13.09
N LEU A 91 5.50 -2.37 12.60
CA LEU A 91 4.90 -1.33 13.44
C LEU A 91 3.83 -1.90 14.36
N LEU A 92 2.90 -2.71 13.82
CA LEU A 92 1.87 -3.37 14.61
C LEU A 92 2.47 -4.31 15.65
N LYS A 93 3.54 -5.03 15.31
CA LYS A 93 4.27 -5.87 16.26
C LYS A 93 4.85 -5.06 17.41
N LYS A 94 5.54 -3.94 17.12
CA LYS A 94 6.06 -3.06 18.19
C LYS A 94 4.96 -2.53 19.10
N ILE A 95 3.80 -2.18 18.53
CA ILE A 95 2.64 -1.73 19.31
C ILE A 95 2.11 -2.87 20.17
N SER A 96 1.93 -4.07 19.61
CA SER A 96 1.48 -5.26 20.35
C SER A 96 2.45 -5.64 21.46
N ASP A 97 3.76 -5.63 21.20
CA ASP A 97 4.79 -5.94 22.18
C ASP A 97 4.74 -4.92 23.34
N GLU A 98 4.68 -3.62 23.04
CA GLU A 98 4.61 -2.56 24.05
C GLU A 98 3.32 -2.61 24.88
N VAL A 99 2.19 -2.92 24.23
CA VAL A 99 0.90 -3.12 24.90
C VAL A 99 0.99 -4.33 25.83
N ASN A 100 1.49 -5.47 25.36
CA ASN A 100 1.62 -6.67 26.17
C ASN A 100 2.52 -6.46 27.39
N VAL A 101 3.64 -5.76 27.22
CA VAL A 101 4.56 -5.42 28.33
C VAL A 101 3.91 -4.50 29.37
N LYS A 102 2.96 -3.64 28.98
CA LYS A 102 2.29 -2.70 29.90
C LYS A 102 1.13 -3.31 30.67
N PHE A 103 0.40 -4.23 30.05
CA PHE A 103 -0.86 -4.75 30.60
C PHE A 103 -0.71 -6.10 31.29
N PHE A 104 0.35 -6.86 30.99
CA PHE A 104 0.53 -8.20 31.54
C PHE A 104 1.92 -8.37 32.16
N GLU A 105 1.96 -8.99 33.32
CA GLU A 105 3.20 -9.51 33.88
C GLU A 105 3.68 -10.72 33.08
N LYS A 106 4.97 -11.06 33.23
CA LYS A 106 5.58 -12.18 32.49
C LYS A 106 4.83 -13.50 32.69
N GLU A 107 4.37 -13.75 33.91
CA GLU A 107 3.65 -14.97 34.28
C GLU A 107 2.26 -15.02 33.61
N GLU A 108 1.55 -13.89 33.57
CA GLU A 108 0.25 -13.76 32.92
C GLU A 108 0.38 -13.95 31.41
N TYR A 109 1.39 -13.34 30.79
CA TYR A 109 1.69 -13.52 29.37
C TYR A 109 1.98 -14.99 29.03
N LEU A 110 2.80 -15.67 29.84
CA LEU A 110 3.11 -17.09 29.67
C LEU A 110 1.91 -18.01 29.93
N SER A 111 0.96 -17.57 30.77
CA SER A 111 -0.30 -18.28 30.98
C SER A 111 -1.30 -18.13 29.83
N GLY A 112 -0.97 -17.31 28.82
CA GLY A 112 -1.77 -17.11 27.61
C GLY A 112 -2.54 -15.78 27.59
N GLN A 113 -2.41 -14.92 28.60
CA GLN A 113 -3.02 -13.59 28.58
C GLN A 113 -2.19 -12.66 27.71
N LYS A 114 -2.60 -12.49 26.45
CA LYS A 114 -1.95 -11.61 25.47
C LYS A 114 -2.97 -10.80 24.69
N ILE A 115 -2.59 -9.58 24.34
CA ILE A 115 -3.27 -8.76 23.34
C ILE A 115 -2.55 -8.98 22.01
N GLU A 116 -3.28 -9.52 21.04
CA GLU A 116 -2.79 -9.69 19.68
C GLU A 116 -3.34 -8.57 18.78
N VAL A 117 -2.44 -7.86 18.09
CA VAL A 117 -2.81 -6.81 17.15
C VAL A 117 -2.58 -7.32 15.74
N LYS A 118 -3.66 -7.57 15.02
CA LYS A 118 -3.62 -8.03 13.63
C LYS A 118 -3.94 -6.89 12.66
N ALA A 119 -3.37 -6.99 11.48
CA ALA A 119 -3.73 -6.11 10.38
C ALA A 119 -5.04 -6.59 9.75
N VAL A 120 -5.93 -5.67 9.41
CA VAL A 120 -7.13 -5.99 8.64
C VAL A 120 -6.71 -6.59 7.29
N SER A 121 -7.11 -7.83 7.03
CA SER A 121 -6.90 -8.48 5.74
C SER A 121 -7.78 -7.81 4.68
N TYR A 122 -7.21 -7.53 3.52
CA TYR A 122 -7.97 -7.05 2.35
C TYR A 122 -8.77 -8.18 1.68
N GLN A 123 -8.32 -9.42 1.85
CA GLN A 123 -8.94 -10.59 1.22
C GLN A 123 -10.06 -11.11 2.13
N SER A 124 -11.27 -11.19 1.57
CA SER A 124 -12.40 -11.80 2.27
C SER A 124 -12.21 -13.32 2.38
N ILE A 125 -12.94 -13.94 3.30
CA ILE A 125 -12.97 -15.41 3.42
C ILE A 125 -13.41 -16.08 2.10
N PHE A 126 -14.22 -15.41 1.29
CA PHE A 126 -14.65 -15.89 -0.03
C PHE A 126 -13.50 -15.87 -1.03
N ASP A 127 -12.63 -14.86 -0.99
CA ASP A 127 -11.44 -14.78 -1.83
C ASP A 127 -10.41 -15.86 -1.45
N LEU A 128 -10.37 -16.22 -0.16
CA LEU A 128 -9.47 -17.22 0.40
C LEU A 128 -10.02 -18.66 0.31
N ALA A 129 -11.31 -18.86 0.00
CA ALA A 129 -11.97 -20.16 0.09
C ALA A 129 -11.24 -21.29 -0.64
N THR A 130 -10.79 -21.05 -1.87
CA THR A 130 -10.01 -22.04 -2.66
C THR A 130 -8.67 -22.39 -2.01
N SER A 131 -8.02 -21.41 -1.37
CA SER A 131 -6.76 -21.64 -0.66
C SER A 131 -7.00 -22.36 0.65
N ILE A 132 -8.05 -21.99 1.39
CA ILE A 132 -8.49 -22.64 2.62
C ILE A 132 -8.82 -24.12 2.37
N ASP A 133 -9.61 -24.42 1.34
CA ASP A 133 -9.93 -25.80 0.95
C ASP A 133 -8.66 -26.64 0.70
N LYS A 134 -7.64 -26.05 0.04
CA LYS A 134 -6.34 -26.71 -0.16
C LYS A 134 -5.56 -26.93 1.14
N LEU A 135 -5.60 -25.96 2.06
CA LEU A 135 -4.94 -26.07 3.36
C LEU A 135 -5.58 -27.15 4.23
N ILE A 136 -6.91 -27.22 4.24
CA ILE A 136 -7.66 -28.25 4.97
C ILE A 136 -7.45 -29.62 4.29
N SER A 137 -7.60 -29.72 2.97
CA SER A 137 -7.51 -30.99 2.24
C SER A 137 -6.11 -31.62 2.24
N SER A 138 -5.06 -30.80 2.39
CA SER A 138 -3.68 -31.24 2.62
C SER A 138 -3.40 -31.62 4.07
N SER A 139 -4.37 -31.45 4.98
CA SER A 139 -4.24 -31.75 6.40
C SER A 139 -3.14 -30.92 7.09
N ALA A 140 -2.71 -29.81 6.50
CA ALA A 140 -1.74 -28.91 7.11
C ALA A 140 -2.35 -28.08 8.24
N PHE A 141 -3.66 -27.79 8.16
CA PHE A 141 -4.41 -27.00 9.13
C PHE A 141 -5.76 -27.64 9.45
N THR A 142 -6.25 -27.39 10.65
CA THR A 142 -7.60 -27.72 11.14
C THR A 142 -8.58 -26.57 10.86
N GLY A 143 -9.88 -26.83 10.98
CA GLY A 143 -10.91 -25.83 10.75
C GLY A 143 -10.82 -24.64 11.71
N ASN A 144 -10.56 -24.88 12.99
CA ASN A 144 -10.41 -23.82 13.99
C ASN A 144 -9.11 -23.01 13.80
N GLU A 145 -8.00 -23.65 13.40
CA GLU A 145 -6.78 -22.90 13.05
C GLU A 145 -7.01 -21.92 11.89
N ILE A 146 -7.75 -22.33 10.87
CA ILE A 146 -8.13 -21.42 9.77
C ILE A 146 -9.06 -20.30 10.28
N ARG A 147 -10.05 -20.62 11.13
CA ARG A 147 -10.95 -19.61 11.71
C ARG A 147 -10.17 -18.55 12.49
N SER A 148 -9.19 -18.98 13.30
CA SER A 148 -8.30 -18.07 14.03
C SER A 148 -7.47 -17.18 13.09
N GLU A 149 -6.99 -17.71 11.95
CA GLU A 149 -6.24 -16.93 10.95
C GLU A 149 -7.11 -15.89 10.22
N VAL A 150 -8.40 -16.17 10.02
CA VAL A 150 -9.34 -15.22 9.40
C VAL A 150 -10.14 -14.38 10.42
N ASP A 151 -9.68 -14.32 11.67
CA ASP A 151 -10.27 -13.55 12.77
C ASP A 151 -11.72 -13.92 13.13
N TYR A 152 -12.07 -15.21 12.95
CA TYR A 152 -13.30 -15.80 13.47
C TYR A 152 -13.02 -16.48 14.81
N GLU A 153 -14.00 -16.44 15.72
CA GLU A 153 -13.95 -17.21 16.97
C GLU A 153 -13.89 -18.71 16.66
N ASP A 154 -13.08 -19.42 17.43
CA ASP A 154 -13.03 -20.88 17.42
C ASP A 154 -14.43 -21.43 17.72
N SER A 155 -14.78 -22.50 17.01
CA SER A 155 -16.04 -23.19 17.24
C SER A 155 -15.83 -24.34 18.21
N ASP A 156 -16.82 -24.56 19.08
CA ASP A 156 -16.85 -25.68 20.03
C ASP A 156 -17.03 -27.05 19.35
N ASP A 157 -17.19 -27.12 18.03
CA ASP A 157 -17.33 -28.39 17.30
C ASP A 157 -16.00 -29.17 17.32
N PRO A 158 -15.97 -30.38 17.92
CA PRO A 158 -14.77 -31.21 17.95
C PRO A 158 -14.21 -31.51 16.55
N ASN A 159 -15.06 -31.57 15.52
CA ASN A 159 -14.64 -31.88 14.15
C ASN A 159 -13.78 -30.78 13.53
N LEU A 160 -13.87 -29.54 14.02
CA LEU A 160 -13.06 -28.42 13.55
C LEU A 160 -11.66 -28.40 14.14
N ASN A 161 -11.39 -29.23 15.15
CA ASN A 161 -10.05 -29.45 15.71
C ASN A 161 -9.35 -30.70 15.14
N ILE A 162 -9.97 -31.39 14.18
CA ILE A 162 -9.42 -32.61 13.57
C ILE A 162 -8.84 -32.27 12.20
N HIS A 163 -7.68 -32.85 11.90
CA HIS A 163 -7.10 -32.79 10.56
C HIS A 163 -7.88 -33.71 9.61
N HIS A 164 -8.45 -33.12 8.55
CA HIS A 164 -9.15 -33.87 7.51
C HIS A 164 -8.20 -34.11 6.33
N ILE A 165 -8.00 -35.36 5.93
CA ILE A 165 -7.22 -35.71 4.73
C ILE A 165 -8.17 -36.09 3.61
N THR A 166 -8.08 -35.41 2.47
CA THR A 166 -8.72 -35.90 1.25
C THR A 166 -7.95 -37.11 0.71
N LYS A 167 -8.65 -38.19 0.32
CA LYS A 167 -8.06 -39.42 -0.22
C LYS A 167 -7.48 -39.29 -1.64
N ASN A 168 -7.08 -38.08 -2.06
CA ASN A 168 -6.66 -37.81 -3.44
C ASN A 168 -5.16 -37.97 -3.70
N TYR A 169 -4.36 -38.26 -2.67
CA TYR A 169 -2.93 -38.57 -2.80
C TYR A 169 -2.70 -40.07 -2.62
N THR A 170 -3.08 -40.87 -3.60
CA THR A 170 -2.55 -42.23 -3.73
C THR A 170 -1.05 -42.09 -3.99
N LYS A 171 -0.21 -42.65 -3.11
CA LYS A 171 1.22 -42.74 -3.37
C LYS A 171 1.38 -43.39 -4.75
N LEU A 172 2.26 -42.84 -5.59
CA LEU A 172 2.56 -43.38 -6.93
C LEU A 172 3.12 -44.82 -6.92
N ASN A 173 3.23 -45.44 -5.74
CA ASN A 173 3.82 -46.76 -5.50
C ASN A 173 2.84 -47.75 -4.84
N GLU A 174 1.53 -47.52 -4.88
CA GLU A 174 0.55 -48.55 -4.49
C GLU A 174 -0.36 -48.82 -5.69
N SER A 175 0.16 -49.69 -6.56
CA SER A 175 -0.62 -50.49 -7.49
C SER A 175 -1.48 -51.43 -6.65
N GLU A 176 -2.78 -51.16 -6.53
CA GLU A 176 -3.84 -52.16 -6.39
C GLU A 176 -5.20 -51.45 -6.38
N GLY A 177 -5.83 -51.40 -7.56
CA GLY A 177 -7.26 -51.18 -7.68
C GLY A 177 -7.99 -52.41 -7.16
N GLY A 178 -8.89 -52.22 -6.20
CA GLY A 178 -9.78 -53.26 -5.70
C GLY A 178 -11.22 -52.89 -6.02
N GLU A 179 -11.77 -53.55 -7.04
CA GLU A 179 -13.21 -53.66 -7.30
C GLU A 179 -13.93 -54.14 -6.04
N LYS A 180 -15.13 -53.60 -5.79
CA LYS A 180 -16.12 -54.30 -4.98
C LYS A 180 -17.26 -54.70 -5.92
N GLU A 181 -17.23 -55.98 -6.29
CA GLU A 181 -18.37 -56.70 -6.85
C GLU A 181 -19.58 -56.55 -5.92
N ASN A 182 -20.70 -56.20 -6.53
CA ASN A 182 -22.03 -56.33 -5.93
C ASN A 182 -22.48 -57.77 -6.09
N GLU A 183 -22.47 -58.55 -5.03
CA GLU A 183 -23.33 -59.74 -4.90
C GLU A 183 -23.78 -59.87 -3.45
N THR A 184 -25.08 -59.74 -3.21
CA THR A 184 -25.81 -60.88 -2.63
C THR A 184 -27.30 -60.79 -2.95
N ASP A 185 -27.74 -61.88 -3.57
CA ASP A 185 -29.08 -62.31 -3.95
C ASP A 185 -30.00 -62.53 -2.74
N GLU A 186 -31.30 -62.55 -3.02
CA GLU A 186 -32.42 -62.81 -2.12
C GLU A 186 -32.36 -64.19 -1.43
N THR A 187 -32.76 -64.25 -0.14
CA THR A 187 -33.67 -65.29 0.41
C THR A 187 -34.39 -64.78 1.66
#